data_AF-U9TIG7-F1
#
_entry.id   AF-U9TIG7-F1
#
_cell.length_a   1.000
_cell.length_b   1.000
_cell.length_c   1.000
_cell.angle_alpha   90.00
_cell.angle_beta   90.00
_cell.angle_gamma   90.00
#
_symmetry.space_group_name_H-M   'P 1'
#
loop_
_entity.id
_entity.type
_entity.pdbx_description
1 polymer ?
#
loop_
_entity_poly.entity_id
_entity_poly.type
_entity_poly.pdbx_seq_one_letter_code
_entity_poly.pdbx_strand_id
1 'polypeptide(L)'
;MLVKSWQSLYIDLLASVFIFATALCVIILRKDGGPEYASKAGLAIANALQLLIFVQWMVRSGRDVAATMDSVQQLLYYRQNIPSERPNVIETNRPPPDWGKSGEIEFKNVTLRYNIYGVAVLKSISFHIHPREKIGIVGKTGSGKTTLLVSLLRIVELAEGNIIIDNLDISTIGLRDLRNNIAIIPQEPVIFAGTIRSNLDPFRKCTDEEIWNALKAVHLYDKVKSSTSRLDTQVLENGRNFSLGQRQLFCIARALLKKTNILVLDEATSAVDLQTDVIIQETIKKNFADHTVLTIAHRLNTIMEADRILCLNEGRVVEFDTPLNLLNNPEGFFYQLVDHSGPEVATKLKQIALQHAPSNNITIPDISNSNTISKEHEKSTIISPTISADSQHNNNQHSHMPPSLGEVFVQPPSPSTSQQKD
;
A
#
# COMPACT_ATOMS: atom_id res chain seq x y z
N MET A 1 -25.70 -28.96 -16.31
CA MET A 1 -25.62 -30.24 -17.05
C MET A 1 -26.88 -30.48 -17.88
N LEU A 2 -28.07 -30.42 -17.27
CA LEU A 2 -29.38 -30.56 -17.94
C LEU A 2 -29.56 -29.71 -19.21
N VAL A 3 -29.20 -28.42 -19.19
CA VAL A 3 -29.35 -27.53 -20.37
C VAL A 3 -28.50 -28.00 -21.56
N LYS A 4 -27.30 -28.53 -21.31
CA LYS A 4 -26.41 -29.04 -22.37
C LYS A 4 -26.95 -30.33 -22.98
N SER A 5 -27.46 -31.24 -22.14
CA SER A 5 -28.07 -32.50 -22.57
C SER A 5 -29.37 -32.28 -23.35
N TRP A 6 -30.20 -31.34 -22.89
CA TRP A 6 -31.46 -30.95 -23.53
C TRP A 6 -31.22 -30.41 -24.94
N GLN A 7 -30.21 -29.56 -25.08
CA GLN A 7 -29.88 -28.95 -26.36
C GLN A 7 -29.20 -29.92 -27.33
N SER A 8 -28.43 -30.89 -26.83
CA SER A 8 -27.91 -32.00 -27.66
C SER A 8 -29.06 -32.83 -28.23
N LEU A 9 -30.06 -33.15 -27.41
CA LEU A 9 -31.25 -33.91 -27.81
C LEU A 9 -32.00 -33.24 -28.97
N TYR A 10 -32.20 -31.92 -28.94
CA TYR A 10 -32.87 -31.21 -30.04
C TYR A 10 -32.07 -31.24 -31.35
N ILE A 11 -30.75 -31.08 -31.26
CA ILE A 11 -29.87 -31.12 -32.44
C ILE A 11 -29.90 -32.52 -33.06
N ASP A 12 -29.90 -33.56 -32.24
CA ASP A 12 -30.01 -34.95 -32.71
C ASP A 12 -31.36 -35.24 -33.34
N LEU A 13 -32.44 -34.72 -32.76
CA LEU A 13 -33.78 -34.86 -33.32
C LEU A 13 -33.86 -34.21 -34.72
N LEU A 14 -33.32 -33.00 -34.87
CA LEU A 14 -33.28 -32.28 -36.14
C LEU A 14 -32.45 -33.03 -37.20
N ALA A 15 -31.26 -33.49 -36.82
CA ALA A 15 -30.39 -34.26 -37.70
C ALA A 15 -31.02 -35.61 -38.10
N SER A 16 -31.74 -36.25 -37.18
CA SER A 16 -32.48 -37.51 -37.44
C SER A 16 -33.62 -37.30 -38.45
N VAL A 17 -34.36 -36.19 -38.36
CA VAL A 17 -35.39 -35.83 -39.35
C VAL A 17 -34.77 -35.59 -40.73
N PHE A 18 -33.60 -34.92 -40.79
CA PHE A 18 -32.89 -34.68 -42.04
C PHE A 18 -32.39 -35.98 -42.69
N ILE A 19 -31.85 -36.91 -41.89
CA ILE A 19 -31.43 -38.24 -42.36
C ILE A 19 -32.64 -39.02 -42.88
N PHE A 20 -33.75 -39.00 -42.16
CA PHE A 20 -34.99 -39.66 -42.56
C PHE A 20 -35.50 -39.11 -43.90
N ALA A 21 -35.54 -37.78 -44.06
CA ALA A 21 -35.94 -37.14 -45.31
C ALA A 21 -35.00 -37.50 -46.47
N THR A 22 -33.69 -37.51 -46.23
CA THR A 22 -32.69 -37.90 -47.24
C THR A 22 -32.86 -39.36 -47.66
N ALA A 23 -33.04 -40.27 -46.70
CA ALA A 23 -33.28 -41.68 -46.96
C ALA A 23 -34.59 -41.90 -47.75
N LEU A 24 -35.65 -41.18 -47.39
CA LEU A 24 -36.95 -41.23 -48.08
C LEU A 24 -36.85 -40.70 -49.53
N CYS A 25 -36.15 -39.60 -49.75
CA CYS A 25 -35.89 -39.06 -51.10
C CYS A 25 -35.08 -40.05 -51.97
N VAL A 26 -34.07 -40.71 -51.40
CA VAL A 26 -33.30 -41.76 -52.08
C VAL A 26 -34.17 -42.95 -52.47
N ILE A 27 -35.19 -43.30 -51.67
CA ILE A 27 -36.11 -44.39 -51.99
C ILE A 27 -37.11 -43.98 -53.09
N ILE A 28 -37.70 -42.78 -52.99
CA ILE A 28 -38.73 -42.31 -53.93
C ILE A 28 -38.15 -42.02 -55.33
N LEU A 29 -36.94 -41.49 -55.41
CA LEU A 29 -36.28 -41.16 -56.69
C LEU A 29 -35.67 -42.37 -57.38
N ARG A 30 -35.86 -43.58 -56.84
CA ARG A 30 -35.37 -44.83 -57.42
C ARG A 30 -36.25 -45.23 -58.60
N LYS A 31 -36.08 -44.58 -59.75
CA LYS A 31 -36.96 -44.82 -60.91
C LYS A 31 -36.43 -45.78 -61.97
N ASP A 32 -35.13 -46.06 -62.06
CA ASP A 32 -34.52 -47.20 -62.80
C ASP A 32 -33.00 -47.16 -62.57
N GLY A 33 -32.45 -48.06 -61.75
CA GLY A 33 -31.13 -47.87 -61.13
C GLY A 33 -30.02 -48.72 -61.74
N GLY A 34 -29.21 -48.14 -62.62
CA GLY A 34 -27.86 -48.65 -62.90
C GLY A 34 -26.92 -48.54 -61.69
N PRO A 35 -25.73 -49.16 -61.72
CA PRO A 35 -24.77 -49.16 -60.59
C PRO A 35 -24.36 -47.74 -60.13
N GLU A 36 -24.44 -46.73 -61.00
CA GLU A 36 -24.15 -45.33 -60.67
C GLU A 36 -25.16 -44.69 -59.71
N TYR A 37 -26.41 -45.15 -59.69
CA TYR A 37 -27.41 -44.62 -58.75
C TYR A 37 -27.14 -45.12 -57.33
N ALA A 38 -26.76 -46.39 -57.19
CA ALA A 38 -26.46 -47.02 -55.91
C ALA A 38 -25.26 -46.36 -55.22
N SER A 39 -24.23 -45.99 -55.97
CA SER A 39 -23.04 -45.32 -55.41
C SER A 39 -23.35 -43.90 -54.92
N LYS A 40 -24.11 -43.11 -55.69
CA LYS A 40 -24.55 -41.75 -55.29
C LYS A 40 -25.51 -41.77 -54.10
N ALA A 41 -26.43 -42.74 -54.05
CA ALA A 41 -27.34 -42.94 -52.93
C ALA A 41 -26.60 -43.31 -51.64
N GLY A 42 -25.64 -44.25 -51.72
CA GLY A 42 -24.79 -44.62 -50.59
C GLY A 42 -23.96 -43.45 -50.06
N LEU A 43 -23.39 -42.65 -50.98
CA LEU A 43 -22.63 -41.45 -50.62
C LEU A 43 -23.51 -40.39 -49.94
N ALA A 44 -24.74 -40.15 -50.44
CA ALA A 44 -25.68 -39.19 -49.86
C ALA A 44 -26.07 -39.57 -48.43
N ILE A 45 -26.37 -40.85 -48.18
CA ILE A 45 -26.71 -41.35 -46.84
C ILE A 45 -25.49 -41.28 -45.91
N ALA A 46 -24.30 -41.66 -46.40
CA ALA A 46 -23.07 -41.59 -45.60
C ALA A 46 -22.76 -40.16 -45.16
N ASN A 47 -22.89 -39.18 -46.05
CA ASN A 47 -22.71 -37.77 -45.73
C ASN A 47 -23.83 -37.25 -44.80
N ALA A 48 -25.07 -37.69 -44.98
CA ALA A 48 -26.17 -37.34 -44.07
C ALA A 48 -25.94 -37.89 -42.65
N LEU A 49 -25.36 -39.09 -42.50
CA LEU A 49 -25.00 -39.65 -41.21
C LEU A 49 -23.89 -38.86 -40.51
N GLN A 50 -22.92 -38.33 -41.27
CA GLN A 50 -21.86 -37.46 -40.71
C GLN A 50 -22.42 -36.16 -40.10
N LEU A 51 -23.58 -35.70 -40.56
CA LEU A 51 -24.24 -34.48 -40.07
C LEU A 51 -24.63 -34.58 -38.59
N LEU A 52 -24.91 -35.79 -38.06
CA LEU A 52 -25.16 -36.03 -36.64
C LEU A 52 -24.00 -35.57 -35.75
N ILE A 53 -22.77 -35.76 -36.22
CA ILE A 53 -21.57 -35.45 -35.45
C ILE A 53 -21.16 -33.99 -35.65
N PHE A 54 -21.10 -33.55 -36.90
CA PHE A 54 -20.55 -32.22 -37.22
C PHE A 54 -21.43 -31.07 -36.72
N VAL A 55 -22.77 -31.21 -36.73
CA VAL A 55 -23.67 -30.16 -36.26
C VAL A 55 -23.56 -29.99 -34.74
N GLN A 56 -23.51 -31.09 -33.99
CA GLN A 56 -23.26 -31.04 -32.56
C GLN A 56 -21.91 -30.38 -32.24
N TRP A 57 -20.86 -30.79 -32.97
CA TRP A 57 -19.52 -30.24 -32.77
C TRP A 57 -19.46 -28.74 -33.07
N MET A 58 -20.06 -28.28 -34.17
CA MET A 58 -20.13 -26.86 -34.53
C MET A 58 -20.85 -26.03 -33.46
N VAL A 59 -22.02 -26.49 -33.02
CA VAL A 59 -22.85 -25.78 -32.05
C VAL A 59 -22.19 -25.77 -30.66
N ARG A 60 -21.49 -26.84 -30.28
CA ARG A 60 -20.68 -26.88 -29.07
C ARG A 60 -19.47 -25.95 -29.17
N SER A 61 -18.73 -26.02 -30.27
CA SER A 61 -17.55 -25.20 -30.52
C SER A 61 -17.89 -23.71 -30.49
N GLY A 62 -19.00 -23.28 -31.12
CA GLY A 62 -19.46 -21.89 -31.07
C GLY A 62 -19.74 -21.39 -29.64
N ARG A 63 -20.29 -22.24 -28.77
CA ARG A 63 -20.49 -21.87 -27.36
C ARG A 63 -19.19 -21.81 -26.58
N ASP A 64 -18.29 -22.77 -26.81
CA ASP A 64 -16.99 -22.80 -26.12
C ASP A 64 -16.15 -21.56 -26.52
N VAL A 65 -16.22 -21.14 -27.80
CA VAL A 65 -15.63 -19.87 -28.27
C VAL A 65 -16.29 -18.66 -27.61
N ALA A 66 -17.62 -18.58 -27.58
CA ALA A 66 -18.31 -17.46 -26.94
C ALA A 66 -17.96 -17.35 -25.45
N ALA A 67 -17.96 -18.47 -24.73
CA ALA A 67 -17.62 -18.51 -23.30
C ALA A 67 -16.16 -18.10 -23.02
N THR A 68 -15.23 -18.43 -23.91
CA THR A 68 -13.83 -18.01 -23.77
C THR A 68 -13.61 -16.55 -24.16
N MET A 69 -14.45 -16.01 -25.06
CA MET A 69 -14.38 -14.61 -25.51
C MET A 69 -14.66 -13.61 -24.37
N ASP A 70 -15.52 -13.96 -23.41
CA ASP A 70 -15.81 -13.10 -22.25
C ASP A 70 -14.55 -12.73 -21.46
N SER A 71 -13.60 -13.68 -21.33
CA SER A 71 -12.31 -13.42 -20.65
C SER A 71 -11.45 -12.40 -21.42
N VAL A 72 -11.48 -12.45 -22.75
CA VAL A 72 -10.77 -11.48 -23.61
C VAL A 72 -11.44 -10.10 -23.51
N GLN A 73 -12.78 -10.06 -23.50
CA GLN A 73 -13.53 -8.82 -23.32
C GLN A 73 -13.19 -8.14 -21.99
N GLN A 74 -13.08 -8.90 -20.90
CA GLN A 74 -12.69 -8.35 -19.60
C GLN A 74 -11.27 -7.77 -19.63
N LEU A 75 -10.33 -8.42 -20.30
CA LEU A 75 -8.97 -7.90 -20.46
C LEU A 75 -8.95 -6.59 -21.28
N LEU A 76 -9.73 -6.54 -22.37
CA LEU A 76 -9.87 -5.33 -23.19
C LEU A 76 -10.52 -4.18 -22.41
N TYR A 77 -11.52 -4.48 -21.56
CA TYR A 77 -12.14 -3.50 -20.68
C TYR A 77 -11.11 -2.83 -19.76
N TYR A 78 -10.25 -3.61 -19.08
CA TYR A 78 -9.22 -3.04 -18.21
C TYR A 78 -8.17 -2.24 -18.96
N ARG A 79 -7.85 -2.63 -20.20
CA ARG A 79 -6.90 -1.88 -21.03
C ARG A 79 -7.46 -0.54 -21.52
N GLN A 80 -8.75 -0.45 -21.80
CA GLN A 80 -9.36 0.71 -22.46
C GLN A 80 -10.03 1.69 -21.50
N ASN A 81 -10.68 1.19 -20.45
CA ASN A 81 -11.56 2.00 -19.59
C ASN A 81 -10.92 2.41 -18.26
N ILE A 82 -9.81 1.78 -17.85
CA ILE A 82 -9.10 2.18 -16.63
C ILE A 82 -8.01 3.19 -17.01
N PRO A 83 -8.02 4.41 -16.44
CA PRO A 83 -6.96 5.36 -16.67
C PRO A 83 -5.64 4.82 -16.13
N SER A 84 -4.59 4.87 -16.95
CA SER A 84 -3.24 4.52 -16.52
C SER A 84 -2.65 5.63 -15.66
N GLU A 85 -1.73 5.25 -14.78
CA GLU A 85 -0.91 6.20 -14.03
C GLU A 85 -0.06 7.05 -15.01
N ARG A 86 0.44 8.20 -14.54
CA ARG A 86 1.33 9.03 -15.37
C ARG A 86 2.57 8.23 -15.82
N PRO A 87 3.20 8.60 -16.95
CA PRO A 87 4.36 7.89 -17.45
C PRO A 87 5.50 7.80 -16.43
N ASN A 88 6.14 6.62 -16.38
CA ASN A 88 7.30 6.38 -15.54
C ASN A 88 8.48 7.29 -15.90
N VAL A 89 8.68 7.58 -17.19
CA VAL A 89 9.77 8.40 -17.70
C VAL A 89 9.19 9.37 -18.72
N ILE A 90 9.60 10.63 -18.64
CA ILE A 90 9.22 11.69 -19.58
C ILE A 90 10.53 12.17 -20.24
N GLU A 91 10.80 11.69 -21.45
CA GLU A 91 12.07 11.99 -22.15
C GLU A 91 12.30 13.47 -22.41
N THR A 92 11.22 14.23 -22.59
CA THR A 92 11.29 15.67 -22.86
C THR A 92 11.73 16.50 -21.65
N ASN A 93 11.57 15.97 -20.43
CA ASN A 93 11.82 16.71 -19.20
C ASN A 93 12.33 15.77 -18.11
N ARG A 94 13.56 15.29 -18.28
CA ARG A 94 14.26 14.53 -17.24
C ARG A 94 14.95 15.48 -16.26
N PRO A 95 14.92 15.20 -14.95
CA PRO A 95 15.66 16.01 -13.99
C PRO A 95 17.17 15.89 -14.24
N PRO A 96 17.95 16.93 -13.88
CA PRO A 96 19.41 16.86 -13.99
C PRO A 96 19.98 15.81 -13.01
N PRO A 97 21.19 15.28 -13.28
CA PRO A 97 21.75 14.15 -12.52
C PRO A 97 22.08 14.47 -11.05
N ASP A 98 22.09 15.74 -10.68
CA ASP A 98 22.29 16.27 -9.34
C ASP A 98 20.99 16.65 -8.62
N TRP A 99 19.84 16.50 -9.27
CA TRP A 99 18.53 16.77 -8.68
C TRP A 99 18.22 15.78 -7.54
N GLY A 100 17.68 16.28 -6.44
CA GLY A 100 17.39 15.52 -5.23
C GLY A 100 18.58 15.43 -4.26
N LYS A 101 19.69 16.13 -4.52
CA LYS A 101 20.86 16.17 -3.64
C LYS A 101 20.75 17.20 -2.52
N SER A 102 19.99 18.29 -2.68
CA SER A 102 19.80 19.23 -1.58
C SER A 102 18.74 18.71 -0.62
N GLY A 103 17.68 18.11 -1.17
CA GLY A 103 16.57 17.58 -0.37
C GLY A 103 15.65 18.68 0.15
N GLU A 104 15.58 19.82 -0.54
CA GLU A 104 14.65 20.90 -0.24
C GLU A 104 13.26 20.54 -0.77
N ILE A 105 12.22 20.74 0.03
CA ILE A 105 10.84 20.40 -0.36
C ILE A 105 9.93 21.58 -0.05
N GLU A 106 9.16 22.02 -1.05
CA GLU A 106 8.21 23.12 -0.93
C GLU A 106 6.83 22.68 -1.41
N PHE A 107 5.83 22.85 -0.55
CA PHE A 107 4.42 22.68 -0.89
C PHE A 107 3.80 24.07 -1.11
N LYS A 108 3.18 24.29 -2.27
CA LYS A 108 2.50 25.56 -2.62
C LYS A 108 1.02 25.33 -2.91
N ASN A 109 0.18 25.73 -1.96
CA ASN A 109 -1.28 25.69 -2.04
C ASN A 109 -1.82 24.34 -2.51
N VAL A 110 -1.23 23.26 -2.00
CA VAL A 110 -1.51 21.90 -2.46
C VAL A 110 -2.89 21.45 -2.00
N THR A 111 -3.71 21.02 -2.95
CA THR A 111 -5.04 20.44 -2.72
C THR A 111 -5.08 19.05 -3.34
N LEU A 112 -5.47 18.04 -2.56
CA LEU A 112 -5.56 16.65 -3.03
C LEU A 112 -6.96 16.08 -2.83
N ARG A 113 -7.49 15.45 -3.89
CA ARG A 113 -8.76 14.71 -3.90
C ARG A 113 -8.52 13.31 -4.45
N TYR A 114 -9.01 12.27 -3.75
CA TYR A 114 -8.91 10.89 -4.24
C TYR A 114 -9.86 10.59 -5.40
N ASN A 115 -10.99 11.30 -5.45
CA ASN A 115 -11.94 11.25 -6.54
C ASN A 115 -12.05 12.66 -7.12
N ILE A 116 -12.15 12.76 -8.44
CA ILE A 116 -12.31 14.02 -9.19
C ILE A 116 -13.47 14.85 -8.62
N TYR A 117 -14.58 14.19 -8.27
CA TYR A 117 -15.78 14.81 -7.68
C TYR A 117 -15.85 14.67 -6.16
N GLY A 118 -14.78 14.18 -5.53
CA GLY A 118 -14.70 13.97 -4.09
C GLY A 118 -14.36 15.23 -3.31
N VAL A 119 -14.47 15.12 -1.98
CA VAL A 119 -14.06 16.17 -1.05
C VAL A 119 -12.53 16.22 -0.98
N ALA A 120 -11.99 17.44 -0.89
CA ALA A 120 -10.56 17.67 -0.68
C ALA A 120 -10.12 17.15 0.69
N VAL A 121 -9.14 16.25 0.69
CA VAL A 121 -8.53 15.70 1.91
C VAL A 121 -7.39 16.60 2.38
N LEU A 122 -6.54 17.06 1.47
CA LEU A 122 -5.59 18.16 1.72
C LEU A 122 -6.18 19.43 1.14
N LYS A 123 -6.17 20.53 1.91
CA LYS A 123 -6.90 21.76 1.60
C LYS A 123 -5.92 22.94 1.58
N SER A 124 -5.38 23.25 0.40
CA SER A 124 -4.49 24.39 0.16
C SER A 124 -3.33 24.49 1.16
N ILE A 125 -2.62 23.39 1.37
CA ILE A 125 -1.49 23.35 2.31
C ILE A 125 -0.25 24.00 1.69
N SER A 126 0.45 24.80 2.48
CA SER A 126 1.68 25.48 2.08
C SER A 126 2.69 25.42 3.22
N PHE A 127 3.88 24.91 2.94
CA PHE A 127 5.00 24.88 3.88
C PHE A 127 6.31 24.59 3.12
N HIS A 128 7.42 24.91 3.77
CA HIS A 128 8.76 24.78 3.21
C HIS A 128 9.67 24.02 4.17
N ILE A 129 10.34 23.00 3.66
CA ILE A 129 11.29 22.15 4.38
C ILE A 129 12.68 22.46 3.83
N HIS A 130 13.59 22.87 4.72
CA HIS A 130 14.96 23.18 4.40
C HIS A 130 15.78 21.90 4.13
N PRO A 131 16.86 21.99 3.33
CA PRO A 131 17.83 20.91 3.17
C PRO A 131 18.31 20.36 4.51
N ARG A 132 18.36 19.02 4.64
CA ARG A 132 18.86 18.29 5.83
C ARG A 132 18.07 18.55 7.11
N GLU A 133 16.84 19.02 6.98
CA GLU A 133 15.94 19.27 8.09
C GLU A 133 15.13 18.01 8.44
N LYS A 134 14.98 17.72 9.73
CA LYS A 134 14.13 16.64 10.24
C LYS A 134 12.78 17.21 10.63
N ILE A 135 11.74 16.77 9.95
CA ILE A 135 10.36 17.23 10.16
C ILE A 135 9.53 16.12 10.78
N GLY A 136 8.96 16.38 11.95
CA GLY A 136 7.95 15.52 12.56
C GLY A 136 6.55 15.91 12.12
N ILE A 137 5.74 14.97 11.63
CA ILE A 137 4.38 15.23 11.17
C ILE A 137 3.40 14.61 12.17
N VAL A 138 2.58 15.47 12.79
CA VAL A 138 1.60 15.09 13.82
C VAL A 138 0.19 15.54 13.47
N GLY A 139 -0.79 14.89 14.08
CA GLY A 139 -2.20 15.22 13.90
C GLY A 139 -3.09 14.05 14.27
N LYS A 140 -4.39 14.32 14.46
CA LYS A 140 -5.39 13.28 14.77
C LYS A 140 -5.49 12.25 13.63
N THR A 141 -6.04 11.07 13.93
CA THR A 141 -6.39 10.10 12.88
C THR A 141 -7.34 10.75 11.88
N GLY A 142 -7.08 10.57 10.58
CA GLY A 142 -7.86 11.22 9.52
C GLY A 142 -7.48 12.68 9.22
N SER A 143 -6.42 13.24 9.84
CA SER A 143 -6.01 14.63 9.56
C SER A 143 -5.31 14.86 8.21
N GLY A 144 -4.98 13.79 7.48
CA GLY A 144 -4.34 13.86 6.16
C GLY A 144 -2.83 13.54 6.14
N LYS A 145 -2.24 13.03 7.25
CA LYS A 145 -0.79 12.68 7.32
C LYS A 145 -0.35 11.71 6.22
N THR A 146 -1.01 10.56 6.10
CA THR A 146 -0.70 9.57 5.05
C THR A 146 -0.98 10.13 3.66
N THR A 147 -2.02 10.95 3.51
CA THR A 147 -2.34 11.62 2.25
C THR A 147 -1.24 12.60 1.83
N LEU A 148 -0.54 13.23 2.78
CA LEU A 148 0.64 14.06 2.49
C LEU A 148 1.74 13.23 1.83
N LEU A 149 2.03 12.04 2.35
CA LEU A 149 3.01 11.13 1.74
C LEU A 149 2.57 10.67 0.34
N VAL A 150 1.30 10.29 0.19
CA VAL A 150 0.70 9.92 -1.09
C VAL A 150 0.86 11.03 -2.13
N SER A 151 0.71 12.29 -1.71
CA SER A 151 0.90 13.46 -2.57
C SER A 151 2.36 13.68 -2.97
N LEU A 152 3.30 13.51 -2.05
CA LEU A 152 4.74 13.65 -2.29
C LEU A 152 5.26 12.59 -3.29
N LEU A 153 4.75 11.37 -3.20
CA LEU A 153 5.12 10.27 -4.10
C LEU A 153 4.34 10.25 -5.42
N ARG A 154 3.43 11.22 -5.60
CA ARG A 154 2.48 11.30 -6.72
C ARG A 154 1.78 9.96 -6.97
N ILE A 155 1.36 9.26 -5.92
CA ILE A 155 0.51 8.07 -6.06
C ILE A 155 -0.89 8.51 -6.49
N VAL A 156 -1.33 9.67 -6.00
CA VAL A 156 -2.52 10.38 -6.46
C VAL A 156 -2.07 11.77 -6.91
N GLU A 157 -2.50 12.17 -8.10
CA GLU A 157 -2.18 13.49 -8.64
C GLU A 157 -2.91 14.60 -7.88
N LEU A 158 -2.27 15.76 -7.81
CA LEU A 158 -2.84 16.94 -7.15
C LEU A 158 -4.03 17.47 -7.95
N ALA A 159 -5.03 17.98 -7.24
CA ALA A 159 -6.13 18.71 -7.87
C ALA A 159 -5.70 20.16 -8.17
N GLU A 160 -4.99 20.79 -7.23
CA GLU A 160 -4.52 22.17 -7.32
C GLU A 160 -3.19 22.32 -6.57
N GLY A 161 -2.45 23.38 -6.92
CA GLY A 161 -1.14 23.68 -6.35
C GLY A 161 -0.02 22.83 -6.96
N ASN A 162 1.17 22.97 -6.42
CA ASN A 162 2.32 22.18 -6.83
C ASN A 162 3.28 21.87 -5.68
N ILE A 163 4.07 20.82 -5.88
CA ILE A 163 5.13 20.40 -4.97
C ILE A 163 6.44 20.56 -5.74
N ILE A 164 7.40 21.23 -5.11
CA ILE A 164 8.69 21.53 -5.69
C ILE A 164 9.75 20.84 -4.85
N ILE A 165 10.64 20.10 -5.51
CA ILE A 165 11.82 19.49 -4.86
C ILE A 165 13.05 20.05 -5.57
N ASP A 166 14.00 20.60 -4.81
CA ASP A 166 15.24 21.21 -5.32
C ASP A 166 14.98 22.17 -6.51
N ASN A 167 14.03 23.09 -6.36
CA ASN A 167 13.59 24.08 -7.38
C ASN A 167 12.94 23.51 -8.65
N LEU A 168 12.59 22.23 -8.69
CA LEU A 168 11.90 21.60 -9.81
C LEU A 168 10.50 21.12 -9.40
N ASP A 169 9.49 21.46 -10.20
CA ASP A 169 8.11 21.01 -10.00
C ASP A 169 7.99 19.52 -10.35
N ILE A 170 7.63 18.71 -9.35
CA ILE A 170 7.59 17.26 -9.48
C ILE A 170 6.52 16.78 -10.46
N SER A 171 5.50 17.59 -10.79
CA SER A 171 4.45 17.24 -11.75
C SER A 171 4.98 17.10 -13.19
N THR A 172 6.09 17.76 -13.48
CA THR A 172 6.67 17.87 -14.82
C THR A 172 7.60 16.72 -15.20
N ILE A 173 8.04 15.91 -14.22
CA ILE A 173 8.97 14.79 -14.40
C ILE A 173 8.26 13.44 -14.36
N GLY A 174 8.96 12.40 -14.84
CA GLY A 174 8.50 11.02 -14.78
C GLY A 174 8.46 10.46 -13.36
N LEU A 175 7.49 9.58 -13.08
CA LEU A 175 7.29 9.01 -11.74
C LEU A 175 8.48 8.17 -11.26
N ARG A 176 9.18 7.49 -12.18
CA ARG A 176 10.35 6.68 -11.83
C ARG A 176 11.52 7.55 -11.38
N ASP A 177 11.72 8.70 -12.03
CA ASP A 177 12.79 9.63 -11.68
C ASP A 177 12.51 10.26 -10.30
N LEU A 178 11.27 10.69 -10.05
CA LEU A 178 10.82 11.17 -8.74
C LEU A 178 10.99 10.09 -7.64
N ARG A 179 10.39 8.91 -7.83
CA ARG A 179 10.34 7.86 -6.80
C ARG A 179 11.70 7.21 -6.55
N ASN A 180 12.65 7.32 -7.48
CA ASN A 180 14.02 6.89 -7.24
C ASN A 180 14.77 7.82 -6.28
N ASN A 181 14.38 9.09 -6.18
CA ASN A 181 15.03 10.11 -5.35
C ASN A 181 14.42 10.27 -3.95
N ILE A 182 13.43 9.46 -3.59
CA ILE A 182 12.80 9.44 -2.27
C ILE A 182 12.89 8.03 -1.69
N ALA A 183 13.55 7.86 -0.54
CA ALA A 183 13.52 6.63 0.22
C ALA A 183 12.33 6.62 1.18
N ILE A 184 11.70 5.46 1.37
CA ILE A 184 10.56 5.29 2.27
C ILE A 184 10.83 4.10 3.16
N ILE A 185 10.59 4.26 4.46
CA ILE A 185 10.55 3.19 5.44
C ILE A 185 9.10 3.10 5.92
N PRO A 186 8.35 2.06 5.49
CA PRO A 186 6.93 1.92 5.84
C PRO A 186 6.74 1.45 7.29
N GLN A 187 5.50 1.59 7.76
CA GLN A 187 5.06 1.11 9.07
C GLN A 187 5.13 -0.41 9.16
N GLU A 188 4.65 -1.10 8.12
CA GLU A 188 4.73 -2.55 8.01
C GLU A 188 5.85 -2.93 7.04
N PRO A 189 6.94 -3.56 7.52
CA PRO A 189 8.05 -3.93 6.65
C PRO A 189 7.69 -5.13 5.79
N VAL A 190 7.53 -4.89 4.48
CA VAL A 190 7.23 -5.93 3.49
C VAL A 190 8.53 -6.46 2.87
N ILE A 191 8.71 -7.79 2.93
CA ILE A 191 9.81 -8.49 2.26
C ILE A 191 9.23 -9.58 1.36
N PHE A 192 9.75 -9.66 0.13
CA PHE A 192 9.26 -10.58 -0.89
C PHE A 192 9.99 -11.92 -0.81
N ALA A 193 9.33 -12.98 -1.24
CA ALA A 193 9.98 -14.27 -1.42
C ALA A 193 11.08 -14.17 -2.49
N GLY A 194 12.25 -14.74 -2.24
CA GLY A 194 13.43 -14.61 -3.09
C GLY A 194 14.72 -14.70 -2.29
N THR A 195 15.81 -14.08 -2.74
CA THR A 195 17.05 -14.00 -1.96
C THR A 195 17.14 -12.69 -1.17
N ILE A 196 17.98 -12.68 -0.14
CA ILE A 196 18.34 -11.43 0.58
C ILE A 196 18.84 -10.38 -0.41
N ARG A 197 19.71 -10.76 -1.36
CA ARG A 197 20.20 -9.89 -2.43
C ARG A 197 19.06 -9.30 -3.26
N SER A 198 18.14 -10.12 -3.77
CA SER A 198 17.03 -9.65 -4.61
C SER A 198 16.09 -8.70 -3.87
N ASN A 199 15.99 -8.85 -2.55
CA ASN A 199 15.20 -7.96 -1.71
C ASN A 199 15.89 -6.63 -1.46
N LEU A 200 17.22 -6.60 -1.31
CA LEU A 200 17.99 -5.37 -1.08
C LEU A 200 18.21 -4.59 -2.38
N ASP A 201 18.53 -5.28 -3.47
CA ASP A 201 18.79 -4.71 -4.78
C ASP A 201 18.20 -5.60 -5.90
N PRO A 202 16.90 -5.42 -6.23
CA PRO A 202 16.24 -6.20 -7.27
C PRO A 202 16.78 -5.92 -8.68
N PHE A 203 17.44 -4.76 -8.88
CA PHE A 203 17.91 -4.32 -10.19
C PHE A 203 19.40 -4.56 -10.42
N ARG A 204 20.11 -5.15 -9.44
CA ARG A 204 21.56 -5.42 -9.48
C ARG A 204 22.39 -4.18 -9.86
N LYS A 205 22.04 -3.04 -9.27
CA LYS A 205 22.75 -1.76 -9.43
C LYS A 205 23.90 -1.60 -8.44
N CYS A 206 23.85 -2.29 -7.31
CA CYS A 206 24.80 -2.18 -6.23
C CYS A 206 25.84 -3.31 -6.29
N THR A 207 27.06 -3.01 -5.84
CA THR A 207 28.09 -4.04 -5.67
C THR A 207 27.85 -4.84 -4.39
N ASP A 208 28.40 -6.06 -4.31
CA ASP A 208 28.34 -6.87 -3.09
C ASP A 208 28.88 -6.12 -1.87
N GLU A 209 29.94 -5.34 -2.05
CA GLU A 209 30.54 -4.54 -0.99
C GLU A 209 29.58 -3.48 -0.46
N GLU A 210 28.85 -2.79 -1.33
CA GLU A 210 27.82 -1.82 -0.93
C GLU A 210 26.70 -2.50 -0.14
N ILE A 211 26.25 -3.67 -0.59
CA ILE A 211 25.21 -4.46 0.10
C ILE A 211 25.70 -4.90 1.48
N TRP A 212 26.94 -5.41 1.60
CA TRP A 212 27.51 -5.79 2.89
C TRP A 212 27.72 -4.60 3.81
N ASN A 213 28.11 -3.44 3.29
CA ASN A 213 28.25 -2.22 4.08
C ASN A 213 26.90 -1.73 4.59
N ALA A 214 25.85 -1.77 3.77
CA ALA A 214 24.49 -1.46 4.22
C ALA A 214 24.03 -2.44 5.32
N LEU A 215 24.29 -3.74 5.17
CA LEU A 215 23.97 -4.75 6.19
C LEU A 215 24.74 -4.56 7.50
N LYS A 216 26.00 -4.08 7.45
CA LYS A 216 26.77 -3.70 8.64
C LYS A 216 26.17 -2.48 9.32
N ALA A 217 25.78 -1.46 8.54
CA ALA A 217 25.20 -0.23 9.05
C ALA A 217 23.89 -0.44 9.82
N VAL A 218 23.17 -1.54 9.53
CA VAL A 218 21.90 -1.89 10.19
C VAL A 218 21.99 -3.10 11.12
N HIS A 219 23.20 -3.51 11.54
CA HIS A 219 23.41 -4.63 12.47
C HIS A 219 22.89 -6.01 12.00
N LEU A 220 22.67 -6.20 10.69
CA LEU A 220 22.25 -7.49 10.11
C LEU A 220 23.42 -8.31 9.56
N TYR A 221 24.62 -7.73 9.48
CA TYR A 221 25.79 -8.36 8.88
C TYR A 221 26.09 -9.76 9.44
N ASP A 222 26.18 -9.91 10.76
CA ASP A 222 26.57 -11.20 11.36
C ASP A 222 25.51 -12.28 11.13
N LYS A 223 24.23 -11.91 11.22
CA LYS A 223 23.11 -12.83 10.95
C LYS A 223 23.12 -13.34 9.51
N VAL A 224 23.36 -12.45 8.55
CA VAL A 224 23.43 -12.82 7.13
C VAL A 224 24.72 -13.59 6.85
N LYS A 225 25.85 -13.19 7.42
CA LYS A 225 27.13 -13.87 7.24
C LYS A 225 27.14 -15.28 7.83
N SER A 226 26.45 -15.51 8.95
CA SER A 226 26.32 -16.83 9.57
C SER A 226 25.40 -17.77 8.81
N SER A 227 24.57 -17.25 7.89
CA SER A 227 23.69 -18.08 7.06
C SER A 227 24.47 -18.82 5.98
N THR A 228 24.08 -20.06 5.68
CA THR A 228 24.79 -20.97 4.77
C THR A 228 25.03 -20.38 3.39
N SER A 229 24.06 -19.62 2.86
CA SER A 229 24.13 -19.02 1.52
C SER A 229 24.38 -17.51 1.54
N ARG A 230 24.68 -16.90 2.69
CA ARG A 230 24.97 -15.46 2.83
C ARG A 230 23.92 -14.56 2.15
N LEU A 231 24.30 -13.80 1.13
CA LEU A 231 23.40 -12.91 0.37
C LEU A 231 22.37 -13.67 -0.48
N ASP A 232 22.67 -14.92 -0.82
CA ASP A 232 21.79 -15.79 -1.60
C ASP A 232 20.89 -16.67 -0.71
N THR A 233 20.91 -16.42 0.61
CA THR A 233 19.96 -17.05 1.54
C THR A 233 18.53 -16.71 1.16
N GLN A 234 17.70 -17.75 1.12
CA GLN A 234 16.31 -17.66 0.75
C GLN A 234 15.49 -16.95 1.84
N VAL A 235 14.66 -16.03 1.39
CA VAL A 235 13.65 -15.33 2.16
C VAL A 235 12.32 -15.99 1.85
N LEU A 236 11.63 -16.45 2.89
CA LEU A 236 10.30 -17.06 2.75
C LEU A 236 9.25 -15.98 2.49
N GLU A 237 8.05 -16.40 2.06
CA GLU A 237 6.92 -15.49 1.87
C GLU A 237 6.70 -14.58 3.09
N ASN A 238 6.51 -13.29 2.83
CA ASN A 238 6.37 -12.23 3.83
C ASN A 238 7.51 -12.18 4.86
N GLY A 239 8.70 -12.69 4.52
CA GLY A 239 9.87 -12.69 5.39
C GLY A 239 9.70 -13.51 6.67
N ARG A 240 8.87 -14.57 6.67
CA ARG A 240 8.56 -15.40 7.86
C ARG A 240 9.77 -15.90 8.64
N ASN A 241 10.93 -16.03 8.00
CA ASN A 241 12.20 -16.43 8.62
C ASN A 241 12.96 -15.29 9.34
N PHE A 242 12.43 -14.07 9.34
CA PHE A 242 12.98 -12.91 10.05
C PHE A 242 11.99 -12.38 11.07
N SER A 243 12.50 -11.90 12.21
CA SER A 243 11.70 -11.17 13.20
C SER A 243 11.24 -9.83 12.65
N LEU A 244 10.17 -9.26 13.22
CA LEU A 244 9.65 -7.97 12.76
C LEU A 244 10.72 -6.86 12.77
N GLY A 245 11.49 -6.73 13.85
CA GLY A 245 12.57 -5.75 13.92
C GLY A 245 13.68 -5.98 12.89
N GLN A 246 14.03 -7.24 12.59
CA GLN A 246 14.96 -7.55 11.50
C GLN A 246 14.40 -7.12 10.14
N ARG A 247 13.09 -7.31 9.91
CA ARG A 247 12.45 -6.85 8.68
C ARG A 247 12.47 -5.32 8.56
N GLN A 248 12.36 -4.61 9.68
CA GLN A 248 12.51 -3.16 9.70
C GLN A 248 13.93 -2.72 9.34
N LEU A 249 14.95 -3.36 9.93
CA LEU A 249 16.36 -3.14 9.59
C LEU A 249 16.65 -3.45 8.12
N PHE A 250 15.98 -4.45 7.52
CA PHE A 250 16.04 -4.69 6.07
C PHE A 250 15.50 -3.51 5.26
N CYS A 251 14.38 -2.91 5.68
CA CYS A 251 13.84 -1.72 5.01
C CYS A 251 14.78 -0.53 5.13
N ILE A 252 15.44 -0.35 6.27
CA ILE A 252 16.50 0.66 6.44
C ILE A 252 17.67 0.39 5.50
N ALA A 253 18.15 -0.85 5.40
CA ALA A 253 19.23 -1.19 4.48
C ALA A 253 18.87 -0.88 3.01
N ARG A 254 17.62 -1.15 2.59
CA ARG A 254 17.13 -0.75 1.27
C ARG A 254 17.16 0.76 1.06
N ALA A 255 16.75 1.53 2.07
CA ALA A 255 16.80 2.99 2.01
C ALA A 255 18.23 3.50 1.86
N LEU A 256 19.20 2.91 2.57
CA LEU A 256 20.63 3.26 2.45
C LEU A 256 21.19 2.98 1.05
N LEU A 257 20.84 1.85 0.45
CA LEU A 257 21.29 1.49 -0.90
C LEU A 257 20.71 2.39 -1.99
N LYS A 258 19.62 3.10 -1.72
CA LYS A 258 18.97 4.00 -2.68
C LYS A 258 19.76 5.29 -2.94
N LYS A 259 20.67 5.67 -2.03
CA LYS A 259 21.54 6.86 -2.13
C LYS A 259 20.77 8.16 -2.41
N THR A 260 19.68 8.38 -1.67
CA THR A 260 18.78 9.55 -1.81
C THR A 260 18.85 10.44 -0.58
N ASN A 261 18.71 11.76 -0.73
CA ASN A 261 18.80 12.67 0.42
C ASN A 261 17.45 13.01 1.07
N ILE A 262 16.35 12.47 0.53
CA ILE A 262 15.00 12.58 1.11
C ILE A 262 14.58 11.21 1.64
N LEU A 263 14.30 11.15 2.93
CA LEU A 263 13.80 9.97 3.62
C LEU A 263 12.41 10.24 4.20
N VAL A 264 11.47 9.33 3.98
CA VAL A 264 10.18 9.33 4.67
C VAL A 264 10.10 8.13 5.60
N LEU A 265 9.77 8.39 6.86
CA LEU A 265 9.49 7.40 7.89
C LEU A 265 7.99 7.40 8.17
N ASP A 266 7.30 6.30 7.90
CA ASP A 266 5.90 6.11 8.26
C ASP A 266 5.82 5.15 9.45
N GLU A 267 5.70 5.69 10.67
CA GLU A 267 5.48 4.92 11.91
C GLU A 267 6.33 3.63 12.07
N ALA A 268 7.63 3.71 11.81
CA ALA A 268 8.53 2.57 11.64
C ALA A 268 8.68 1.58 12.83
N THR A 269 8.12 1.85 14.02
CA THR A 269 8.45 1.09 15.25
C THR A 269 7.26 0.73 16.16
N SER A 270 6.01 0.85 15.65
CA SER A 270 4.81 0.67 16.47
C SER A 270 4.66 -0.72 17.10
N ALA A 271 5.12 -1.78 16.42
CA ALA A 271 4.94 -3.17 16.81
C ALA A 271 6.23 -3.90 17.24
N VAL A 272 7.32 -3.15 17.46
CA VAL A 272 8.65 -3.69 17.82
C VAL A 272 8.90 -3.55 19.32
N ASP A 273 9.64 -4.48 19.91
CA ASP A 273 10.07 -4.42 21.32
C ASP A 273 10.98 -3.21 21.59
N LEU A 274 11.00 -2.74 22.84
CA LEU A 274 11.72 -1.51 23.23
C LEU A 274 13.22 -1.54 22.91
N GLN A 275 13.89 -2.69 23.08
CA GLN A 275 15.33 -2.78 22.80
C GLN A 275 15.60 -2.66 21.30
N THR A 276 14.80 -3.34 20.48
CA THR A 276 14.96 -3.30 19.03
C THR A 276 14.52 -1.95 18.45
N ASP A 277 13.51 -1.29 19.05
CA ASP A 277 13.11 0.09 18.72
C ASP A 277 14.28 1.07 18.90
N VAL A 278 14.99 1.00 20.04
CA VAL A 278 16.18 1.84 20.28
C VAL A 278 17.25 1.62 19.20
N ILE A 279 17.56 0.37 18.88
CA ILE A 279 18.55 0.04 17.82
C ILE A 279 18.10 0.63 16.47
N ILE A 280 16.82 0.51 16.13
CA ILE A 280 16.26 1.05 14.89
C ILE A 280 16.39 2.57 14.85
N GLN A 281 15.99 3.27 15.91
CA GLN A 281 16.06 4.73 15.98
C GLN A 281 17.51 5.24 15.92
N GLU A 282 18.43 4.61 16.67
CA GLU A 282 19.86 4.95 16.61
C GLU A 282 20.45 4.71 15.21
N THR A 283 20.06 3.61 14.57
CA THR A 283 20.47 3.29 13.20
C THR A 283 19.97 4.36 12.22
N ILE A 284 18.72 4.81 12.34
CA ILE A 284 18.16 5.87 11.51
C ILE A 284 18.91 7.18 11.75
N LYS A 285 19.05 7.60 13.01
CA LYS A 285 19.72 8.84 13.40
C LYS A 285 21.17 8.90 12.90
N LYS A 286 21.91 7.79 13.02
CA LYS A 286 23.30 7.71 12.59
C LYS A 286 23.45 7.74 11.07
N ASN A 287 22.67 6.94 10.35
CA ASN A 287 22.89 6.78 8.91
C ASN A 287 22.21 7.86 8.06
N PHE A 288 21.21 8.57 8.59
CA PHE A 288 20.48 9.63 7.89
C PHE A 288 20.65 11.01 8.52
N ALA A 289 21.75 11.25 9.25
CA ALA A 289 22.03 12.52 9.91
C ALA A 289 22.03 13.73 8.95
N ASP A 290 22.57 13.54 7.74
CA ASP A 290 22.71 14.56 6.70
C ASP A 290 21.59 14.54 5.64
N HIS A 291 20.45 13.92 5.97
CA HIS A 291 19.30 13.79 5.05
C HIS A 291 18.14 14.66 5.51
N THR A 292 17.29 15.07 4.56
CA THR A 292 15.97 15.61 4.88
C THR A 292 15.06 14.46 5.26
N VAL A 293 14.55 14.45 6.48
CA VAL A 293 13.76 13.32 7.03
C VAL A 293 12.36 13.78 7.39
N LEU A 294 11.35 13.15 6.79
CA LEU A 294 9.94 13.39 7.12
C LEU A 294 9.43 12.21 7.92
N THR A 295 9.09 12.44 9.18
CA THR A 295 8.64 11.40 10.11
C THR A 295 7.17 11.57 10.42
N ILE A 296 6.33 10.72 9.82
CA ILE A 296 4.95 10.55 10.27
C ILE A 296 5.00 9.67 11.51
N ALA A 297 4.64 10.21 12.66
CA ALA A 297 4.73 9.46 13.90
C ALA A 297 3.46 9.58 14.74
N HIS A 298 3.10 8.43 15.32
CA HIS A 298 2.06 8.29 16.32
C HIS A 298 2.63 8.31 17.75
N ARG A 299 3.97 8.22 17.90
CA ARG A 299 4.68 8.35 19.18
C ARG A 299 5.33 9.72 19.26
N LEU A 300 4.95 10.52 20.26
CA LEU A 300 5.49 11.86 20.41
C LEU A 300 6.97 11.88 20.78
N ASN A 301 7.47 10.85 21.45
CA ASN A 301 8.88 10.77 21.87
C ASN A 301 9.86 10.92 20.69
N THR A 302 9.58 10.26 19.56
CA THR A 302 10.44 10.30 18.37
C THR A 302 10.34 11.62 17.61
N ILE A 303 9.23 12.34 17.77
CA ILE A 303 8.99 13.63 17.09
C ILE A 303 9.63 14.79 17.85
N MET A 304 9.82 14.68 19.16
CA MET A 304 10.45 15.75 19.96
C MET A 304 11.93 15.98 19.61
N GLU A 305 12.57 15.04 18.90
CA GLU A 305 13.94 15.21 18.39
C GLU A 305 14.00 15.84 16.99
N ALA A 306 12.85 16.17 16.39
CA ALA A 306 12.79 16.82 15.09
C ALA A 306 13.19 18.30 15.18
N ASP A 307 13.77 18.83 14.10
CA ASP A 307 14.12 20.26 14.01
C ASP A 307 12.85 21.12 14.03
N ARG A 308 11.80 20.67 13.32
CA ARG A 308 10.46 21.29 13.32
C ARG A 308 9.36 20.26 13.28
N ILE A 309 8.17 20.65 13.75
CA ILE A 309 6.98 19.81 13.80
C ILE A 309 5.87 20.45 12.97
N LEU A 310 5.36 19.69 11.99
CA LEU A 310 4.20 20.02 11.18
C LEU A 310 2.93 19.42 11.79
N CYS A 311 2.05 20.29 12.27
CA CYS A 311 0.76 19.91 12.84
C CYS A 311 -0.34 19.99 11.77
N LEU A 312 -0.95 18.85 11.45
CA LEU A 312 -2.06 18.72 10.51
C LEU A 312 -3.38 18.50 11.25
N ASN A 313 -4.39 19.31 10.91
CA ASN A 313 -5.76 19.13 11.36
C ASN A 313 -6.73 19.30 10.18
N GLU A 314 -7.67 18.36 10.01
CA GLU A 314 -8.70 18.38 8.97
C GLU A 314 -8.22 18.72 7.54
N GLY A 315 -7.00 18.29 7.19
CA GLY A 315 -6.41 18.54 5.88
C GLY A 315 -5.69 19.87 5.72
N ARG A 316 -5.51 20.65 6.79
CA ARG A 316 -4.82 21.95 6.80
C ARG A 316 -3.62 21.90 7.75
N VAL A 317 -2.61 22.71 7.43
CA VAL A 317 -1.48 22.98 8.34
C VAL A 317 -1.96 23.99 9.38
N VAL A 318 -1.91 23.63 10.65
CA VAL A 318 -2.30 24.51 11.77
C VAL A 318 -1.10 25.17 12.39
N GLU A 319 -0.02 24.42 12.59
CA GLU A 319 1.22 24.90 13.21
C GLU A 319 2.42 24.27 12.51
N PHE A 320 3.51 25.03 12.39
CA PHE A 320 4.74 24.54 11.79
C PHE A 320 5.99 25.25 12.32
N ASP A 321 6.51 24.78 13.45
CA ASP A 321 7.62 25.42 14.17
C ASP A 321 8.44 24.39 14.97
N THR A 322 9.48 24.82 15.64
CA THR A 322 10.31 24.03 16.55
C THR A 322 9.49 23.44 17.71
N PRO A 323 9.84 22.26 18.24
CA PRO A 323 9.11 21.65 19.36
C PRO A 323 8.96 22.58 20.57
N LEU A 324 9.98 23.37 20.90
CA LEU A 324 9.93 24.31 22.02
C LEU A 324 8.95 25.45 21.81
N ASN A 325 8.94 26.07 20.62
CA ASN A 325 8.01 27.15 20.32
C ASN A 325 6.56 26.68 20.41
N LEU A 326 6.30 25.46 19.90
CA LEU A 326 4.97 24.86 19.95
C LEU A 326 4.54 24.48 21.38
N LEU A 327 5.47 24.03 22.23
CA LEU A 327 5.20 23.72 23.64
C LEU A 327 5.03 24.98 24.51
N ASN A 328 5.57 26.12 24.10
CA ASN A 328 5.42 27.39 24.80
C ASN A 328 4.09 28.10 24.48
N ASN A 329 3.33 27.63 23.50
CA ASN A 329 2.00 28.13 23.18
C ASN A 329 0.92 27.27 23.87
N PRO A 330 0.38 27.68 25.03
CA PRO A 330 -0.61 26.87 25.77
C PRO A 330 -1.94 26.70 25.03
N GLU A 331 -2.29 27.63 24.13
CA GLU A 331 -3.47 27.54 23.27
C GLU A 331 -3.21 26.77 21.96
N GLY A 332 -1.97 26.30 21.77
CA GLY A 332 -1.54 25.63 20.56
C GLY A 332 -2.08 24.21 20.41
N PHE A 333 -2.30 23.79 19.16
CA PHE A 333 -2.78 22.45 18.84
C PHE A 333 -1.80 21.38 19.32
N PHE A 334 -0.50 21.61 19.15
CA PHE A 334 0.54 20.69 19.61
C PHE A 334 0.57 20.57 21.14
N TYR A 335 0.45 21.68 21.85
CA TYR A 335 0.42 21.70 23.32
C TYR A 335 -0.74 20.84 23.86
N GLN A 336 -1.94 21.04 23.33
CA GLN A 336 -3.12 20.24 23.71
C GLN A 336 -2.92 18.75 23.43
N LEU A 337 -2.25 18.41 22.33
CA LEU A 337 -1.98 17.02 21.97
C LEU A 337 -0.98 16.36 22.95
N VAL A 338 0.01 17.12 23.43
CA VAL A 338 0.97 16.68 24.46
C VAL A 338 0.30 16.58 25.82
N ASP A 339 -0.55 17.54 26.19
CA ASP A 339 -1.28 17.55 27.46
C ASP A 339 -2.23 16.35 27.60
N HIS A 340 -2.93 16.01 26.51
CA HIS A 340 -3.77 14.80 26.44
C HIS A 340 -3.01 13.48 26.61
N SER A 341 -1.68 13.48 26.45
CA SER A 341 -0.84 12.28 26.66
C SER A 341 -0.53 12.02 28.15
N GLY A 342 -0.95 12.93 29.04
CA GLY A 342 -0.79 12.82 30.50
C GLY A 342 0.41 13.60 31.04
N PRO A 343 0.36 14.02 32.32
CA PRO A 343 1.31 14.99 32.90
C PRO A 343 2.75 14.48 33.01
N GLU A 344 2.93 13.19 33.32
CA GLU A 344 4.27 12.57 33.39
C GLU A 344 4.94 12.51 32.01
N VAL A 345 4.18 12.12 30.99
CA VAL A 345 4.65 12.05 29.60
C VAL A 345 4.95 13.44 29.08
N ALA A 346 4.08 14.42 29.32
CA ALA A 346 4.28 15.81 28.93
C ALA A 346 5.57 16.40 29.52
N THR A 347 5.86 16.14 30.80
CA THR A 347 7.09 16.61 31.47
C THR A 347 8.33 15.99 30.84
N LYS A 348 8.30 14.68 30.58
CA LYS A 348 9.39 13.96 29.90
C LYS A 348 9.62 14.49 28.48
N LEU A 349 8.55 14.72 27.73
CA LEU A 349 8.62 15.25 26.37
C LEU A 349 9.20 16.68 26.33
N LYS A 350 8.80 17.53 27.29
CA LYS A 350 9.39 18.87 27.46
C LYS A 350 10.90 18.79 27.74
N GLN A 351 11.33 17.84 28.57
CA GLN A 351 12.75 17.62 28.84
C GLN A 351 13.54 17.18 27.59
N ILE A 352 12.96 16.28 26.77
CA ILE A 352 13.56 15.84 25.50
C ILE A 352 13.70 17.01 24.52
N ALA A 353 12.66 17.84 24.40
CA ALA A 353 12.67 19.02 23.54
C ALA A 353 13.73 20.05 23.99
N LEU A 354 13.91 20.25 25.30
CA LEU A 354 14.95 21.14 25.86
C LEU A 354 16.36 20.62 25.58
N GLN A 355 16.58 19.30 25.61
CA GLN A 355 17.89 18.70 25.32
C GLN A 355 18.29 18.80 23.85
N HIS A 356 17.31 18.78 22.94
CA HIS A 356 17.53 18.85 21.48
C HIS A 356 17.45 20.27 20.91
N ALA A 357 17.21 21.27 21.76
CA ALA A 357 17.10 22.65 21.32
C ALA A 357 18.45 23.20 20.80
N PRO A 358 18.46 23.97 19.70
CA PRO A 358 19.65 24.70 19.29
C PRO A 358 20.03 25.70 20.39
N SER A 359 21.33 25.77 20.71
CA SER A 359 21.91 26.45 21.89
C SER A 359 21.63 27.96 22.02
N ASN A 360 20.86 28.56 21.11
CA ASN A 360 20.57 30.00 21.06
C ASN A 360 19.25 30.43 21.72
N ASN A 361 18.39 29.53 22.22
CA ASN A 361 17.09 29.88 22.82
C ASN A 361 16.86 29.29 24.23
N ILE A 362 17.88 29.36 25.11
CA ILE A 362 17.68 29.04 26.53
C ILE A 362 17.24 30.32 27.25
N THR A 363 15.94 30.61 27.25
CA THR A 363 15.32 31.40 28.32
C THR A 363 14.56 30.44 29.22
N ILE A 364 15.19 30.04 30.33
CA ILE A 364 14.54 29.29 31.41
C ILE A 364 13.70 30.31 32.19
N PRO A 365 12.37 30.17 32.31
CA PRO A 365 11.64 30.85 33.37
C PRO A 365 11.95 30.13 34.69
N ASP A 366 12.49 30.87 35.65
CA ASP A 366 12.80 30.39 36.99
C ASP A 366 11.58 29.75 37.67
N ILE A 367 11.66 28.45 37.95
CA ILE A 367 10.81 27.80 38.96
C ILE A 367 11.67 27.62 40.20
N SER A 368 11.86 28.74 40.93
CA SER A 368 12.23 28.71 42.33
C SER A 368 11.12 29.41 43.12
N ASN A 369 10.24 28.61 43.74
CA ASN A 369 9.61 28.86 45.05
C ASN A 369 8.39 27.95 45.26
N SER A 370 8.60 26.82 45.93
CA SER A 370 7.69 26.33 46.97
C SER A 370 8.31 25.11 47.67
N ASN A 371 9.21 25.36 48.62
CA ASN A 371 9.54 24.41 49.67
C ASN A 371 8.95 24.96 50.98
N THR A 372 7.86 24.38 51.45
CA THR A 372 7.54 24.25 52.88
C THR A 372 6.27 23.42 53.04
N ILE A 373 6.39 22.18 53.54
CA ILE A 373 5.77 21.72 54.80
C ILE A 373 5.92 20.18 54.96
N SER A 374 6.61 19.84 56.06
CA SER A 374 6.60 18.62 56.89
C SER A 374 6.93 17.24 56.31
N LYS A 375 8.14 16.79 56.67
CA LYS A 375 8.43 15.39 57.03
C LYS A 375 7.77 15.09 58.37
N GLU A 376 6.94 14.06 58.44
CA GLU A 376 6.74 13.19 59.62
C GLU A 376 5.74 12.06 59.26
N HIS A 377 6.24 10.87 58.96
CA HIS A 377 5.82 9.62 59.62
C HIS A 377 6.59 8.43 59.04
N GLU A 378 7.31 7.79 59.95
CA GLU A 378 8.04 6.54 59.80
C GLU A 378 7.08 5.35 59.92
N LYS A 379 7.43 4.24 59.25
CA LYS A 379 7.04 2.84 59.52
C LYS A 379 5.59 2.39 59.23
N SER A 380 5.45 1.52 58.24
CA SER A 380 5.05 0.11 58.48
C SER A 380 5.03 -0.75 57.20
N THR A 381 5.79 -1.84 57.29
CA THR A 381 5.42 -3.23 56.95
C THR A 381 5.09 -3.63 55.50
N ILE A 382 6.01 -4.44 54.98
CA ILE A 382 5.88 -5.44 53.91
C ILE A 382 4.63 -6.30 54.09
N ILE A 383 3.69 -6.31 53.14
CA ILE A 383 2.80 -7.46 52.87
C ILE A 383 2.43 -7.48 51.37
N SER A 384 2.86 -8.54 50.67
CA SER A 384 2.30 -8.96 49.38
C SER A 384 0.93 -9.61 49.60
N PRO A 385 -0.08 -9.42 48.74
CA PRO A 385 -1.22 -10.31 48.72
C PRO A 385 -1.16 -11.24 47.51
N THR A 386 -0.87 -12.50 47.80
CA THR A 386 -1.48 -13.63 47.10
C THR A 386 -2.85 -13.83 47.73
N ILE A 387 -3.95 -13.87 46.96
CA ILE A 387 -5.14 -14.66 47.29
C ILE A 387 -5.96 -14.97 46.02
N SER A 388 -6.12 -16.28 45.89
CA SER A 388 -7.07 -17.16 45.23
C SER A 388 -8.37 -16.65 44.60
N ALA A 389 -8.73 -17.42 43.57
CA ALA A 389 -10.05 -17.64 42.99
C ALA A 389 -11.15 -17.90 44.03
N ASP A 390 -12.28 -17.22 43.88
CA ASP A 390 -13.57 -17.80 43.49
C ASP A 390 -14.68 -16.75 43.63
N SER A 391 -15.32 -16.39 42.52
CA SER A 391 -16.77 -16.11 42.49
C SER A 391 -17.24 -16.01 41.06
N GLN A 392 -18.03 -17.00 40.68
CA GLN A 392 -18.81 -17.03 39.46
C GLN A 392 -19.92 -15.97 39.54
N HIS A 393 -20.00 -15.09 38.53
CA HIS A 393 -21.30 -14.66 38.04
C HIS A 393 -21.27 -14.47 36.51
N ASN A 394 -22.03 -15.37 35.88
CA ASN A 394 -22.61 -15.33 34.54
C ASN A 394 -22.83 -13.91 33.97
N ASN A 395 -22.31 -13.67 32.77
CA ASN A 395 -23.06 -12.97 31.73
C ASN A 395 -22.56 -13.37 30.34
N ASN A 396 -23.30 -14.27 29.71
CA ASN A 396 -23.29 -14.50 28.27
C ASN A 396 -23.75 -13.24 27.55
N GLN A 397 -22.85 -12.56 26.85
CA GLN A 397 -23.21 -11.76 25.68
C GLN A 397 -22.26 -12.09 24.53
N HIS A 398 -22.79 -12.82 23.56
CA HIS A 398 -22.21 -13.00 22.24
C HIS A 398 -22.04 -11.64 21.57
N SER A 399 -20.81 -11.20 21.33
CA SER A 399 -20.54 -10.12 20.39
C SER A 399 -20.63 -10.68 18.96
N HIS A 400 -21.71 -10.31 18.28
CA HIS A 400 -21.90 -10.57 16.86
C HIS A 400 -20.82 -9.85 16.04
N MET A 401 -20.14 -10.62 15.19
CA MET A 401 -19.30 -10.14 14.10
C MET A 401 -20.17 -9.36 13.10
N PRO A 402 -19.74 -8.20 12.56
CA PRO A 402 -20.52 -7.49 11.57
C PRO A 402 -20.60 -8.30 10.26
N PRO A 403 -21.75 -8.27 9.56
CA PRO A 403 -21.92 -9.03 8.33
C PRO A 403 -20.94 -8.55 7.25
N SER A 404 -20.36 -9.52 6.55
CA SER A 404 -19.47 -9.35 5.41
C SER A 404 -20.13 -8.56 4.27
N LEU A 405 -19.30 -7.86 3.50
CA LEU A 405 -19.59 -7.03 2.32
C LEU A 405 -20.25 -7.81 1.15
N GLY A 406 -21.47 -8.31 1.36
CA GLY A 406 -22.25 -9.09 0.39
C GLY A 406 -23.15 -8.27 -0.55
N GLU A 407 -23.31 -6.97 -0.35
CA GLU A 407 -24.34 -6.16 -1.05
C GLU A 407 -23.79 -4.96 -1.86
N VAL A 408 -22.52 -4.98 -2.27
CA VAL A 408 -21.96 -3.89 -3.12
C VAL A 408 -21.91 -4.25 -4.62
N PHE A 409 -22.33 -5.45 -5.02
CA PHE A 409 -22.45 -5.83 -6.43
C PHE A 409 -23.91 -6.02 -6.84
N VAL A 410 -24.60 -4.91 -7.11
CA VAL A 410 -25.82 -4.91 -7.92
C VAL A 410 -25.41 -5.16 -9.37
N GLN A 411 -25.74 -6.34 -9.90
CA GLN A 411 -25.64 -6.61 -11.34
C GLN A 411 -26.59 -5.66 -12.10
N PRO A 412 -26.21 -5.11 -13.26
CA PRO A 412 -27.15 -4.37 -14.10
C PRO A 412 -28.24 -5.32 -14.62
N PRO A 413 -29.50 -4.86 -14.74
CA PRO A 413 -30.58 -5.71 -15.25
C PRO A 413 -30.34 -6.07 -16.72
N SER A 414 -30.57 -7.34 -17.05
CA SER A 414 -30.60 -7.83 -18.43
C SER A 414 -31.75 -7.20 -19.22
N PRO A 415 -31.59 -6.97 -20.54
CA PRO A 415 -32.65 -6.37 -21.35
C PRO A 415 -33.82 -7.36 -21.50
N SER A 416 -35.00 -6.91 -21.06
CA SER A 416 -36.27 -7.59 -21.25
C SER A 416 -36.71 -7.52 -22.71
N THR A 417 -36.90 -8.69 -23.32
CA THR A 417 -37.52 -8.88 -24.62
C THR A 417 -38.99 -8.45 -24.53
N SER A 418 -39.29 -7.25 -25.03
CA SER A 418 -40.68 -6.83 -25.25
C SER A 418 -41.19 -7.47 -26.54
N GLN A 419 -42.30 -8.20 -26.39
CA GLN A 419 -43.15 -8.70 -27.47
C GLN A 419 -43.74 -7.52 -28.25
N GLN A 420 -43.54 -7.49 -29.57
CA GLN A 420 -44.40 -6.74 -30.48
C GLN A 420 -45.66 -7.58 -30.75
N LYS A 421 -46.81 -7.05 -30.33
CA LYS A 421 -48.07 -7.21 -31.03
C LYS A 421 -48.19 -6.02 -31.96
N ASP A 422 -48.13 -6.29 -33.27
CA ASP A 422 -49.06 -5.88 -34.33
C ASP A 422 -48.42 -6.14 -35.70
#